data_AF-A0A3D4FPD8-F1
#
_entry.id   AF-A0A3D4FPD8-F1
#
_cell.length_a   1.000
_cell.length_b   1.000
_cell.length_c   1.000
_cell.angle_alpha   90.00
_cell.angle_beta   90.00
_cell.angle_gamma   90.00
#
_symmetry.space_group_name_H-M   'P 1'
#
loop_
_entity.id
_entity.type
_entity.pdbx_description
1 polymer ?
#
loop_
_entity_poly.entity_id
_entity_poly.type
_entity_poly.pdbx_seq_one_letter_code
_entity_poly.pdbx_strand_id
1 'polypeptide(L)' 'MENNRIKVPDSSVVNIEYEYEEAVKQFINNSIELDGEKYIDLNTAIKLLINVSTFSSLFN' A
#
# COMPACT_ATOMS: atom_id res chain seq x y z
N MET A 1 19.11 -15.76 -23.72
CA MET A 1 18.01 -15.05 -23.02
C MET A 1 18.64 -13.83 -22.37
N GLU A 2 18.26 -12.62 -22.78
CA GLU A 2 18.76 -11.39 -22.14
C GLU A 2 18.22 -11.31 -20.71
N ASN A 3 19.12 -11.04 -19.77
CA ASN A 3 18.78 -10.92 -18.37
C ASN A 3 18.32 -9.48 -18.09
N ASN A 4 17.04 -9.19 -18.36
CA ASN A 4 16.42 -7.87 -18.18
C ASN A 4 16.14 -7.53 -16.70
N ARG A 5 17.00 -7.99 -15.78
CA ARG A 5 16.85 -7.79 -14.34
C ARG A 5 17.69 -6.59 -13.90
N ILE A 6 17.06 -5.63 -13.26
CA ILE A 6 17.73 -4.51 -12.60
C ILE A 6 17.96 -4.89 -11.13
N LYS A 7 19.17 -4.66 -10.63
CA LYS A 7 19.46 -4.80 -9.20
C LYS A 7 18.87 -3.59 -8.47
N VAL A 8 17.91 -3.83 -7.59
CA VAL A 8 17.37 -2.82 -6.67
C VAL A 8 18.29 -2.73 -5.44
N PRO A 9 18.68 -1.52 -4.99
CA PRO A 9 19.47 -1.37 -3.76
C PRO A 9 18.71 -1.84 -2.52
N ASP A 10 19.42 -2.44 -1.56
CA ASP A 10 18.82 -2.97 -0.32
C ASP A 10 18.05 -1.89 0.47
N SER A 11 18.56 -0.65 0.50
CA SER A 11 17.86 0.48 1.14
C SER A 11 16.52 0.81 0.48
N SER A 12 16.42 0.64 -0.85
CA SER A 12 15.17 0.83 -1.58
C SER A 12 14.19 -0.31 -1.29
N VAL A 13 14.69 -1.55 -1.13
CA VAL A 13 13.85 -2.70 -0.72
C VAL A 13 13.24 -2.44 0.65
N VAL A 14 14.06 -2.08 1.65
CA VAL A 14 13.61 -1.79 3.01
C VAL A 14 12.56 -0.67 3.04
N ASN A 15 12.76 0.39 2.26
CA ASN A 15 11.79 1.48 2.18
C ASN A 15 10.45 1.02 1.57
N ILE A 16 10.48 0.22 0.50
CA ILE A 16 9.25 -0.31 -0.13
C ILE A 16 8.52 -1.24 0.84
N GLU A 17 9.24 -2.11 1.54
CA GLU A 17 8.66 -3.00 2.56
C GLU A 17 8.01 -2.19 3.69
N TYR A 18 8.70 -1.17 4.20
CA TYR A 18 8.18 -0.30 5.24
C TYR A 18 6.91 0.44 4.80
N GLU A 19 6.92 1.07 3.62
CA GLU A 19 5.75 1.77 3.08
C GLU A 19 4.56 0.81 2.90
N TYR A 20 4.82 -0.41 2.44
CA TYR A 20 3.80 -1.45 2.30
C TYR A 20 3.22 -1.87 3.65
N GLU A 21 4.06 -2.16 4.65
CA GLU A 21 3.61 -2.56 5.98
C GLU A 21 2.76 -1.48 6.66
N GLU A 22 3.17 -0.22 6.57
CA GLU A 22 2.43 0.89 7.16
C GLU A 22 1.08 1.09 6.45
N ALA A 23 1.04 0.98 5.11
CA ALA A 23 -0.23 1.03 4.38
C ALA A 23 -1.18 -0.10 4.82
N VAL A 24 -0.69 -1.34 4.90
CA VAL A 24 -1.49 -2.49 5.34
C VAL A 24 -2.03 -2.30 6.76
N LYS A 25 -1.19 -1.84 7.70
CA LYS A 25 -1.63 -1.52 9.07
C LYS A 25 -2.73 -0.48 9.09
N GLN A 26 -2.60 0.59 8.31
CA GLN A 26 -3.62 1.63 8.25
C GLN A 26 -4.94 1.11 7.69
N PHE A 27 -4.91 0.27 6.65
CA PHE A 27 -6.12 -0.36 6.12
C PHE A 27 -6.79 -1.27 7.15
N ILE A 28 -6.01 -2.12 7.85
CA ILE A 28 -6.55 -3.02 8.87
C ILE A 28 -7.18 -2.22 10.01
N ASN A 29 -6.49 -1.20 10.53
CA ASN A 29 -6.95 -0.40 11.67
C ASN A 29 -8.21 0.43 11.37
N ASN A 30 -8.45 0.76 10.10
CA ASN A 30 -9.64 1.50 9.68
C ASN A 30 -10.71 0.60 9.05
N SER A 31 -10.48 -0.73 9.03
CA SER A 31 -11.47 -1.70 8.57
C SER A 31 -12.38 -2.15 9.71
N ILE A 32 -13.62 -2.50 9.36
CA ILE A 32 -14.55 -3.19 10.23
C ILE A 32 -14.76 -4.61 9.71
N GLU A 33 -15.01 -5.56 10.60
CA GLU A 33 -15.32 -6.94 10.23
C GLU A 33 -16.83 -7.16 10.39
N LEU A 34 -17.48 -7.62 9.32
CA LEU A 34 -18.90 -7.95 9.26
C LEU A 34 -19.03 -9.30 8.55
N ASP A 35 -19.69 -10.27 9.18
CA ASP A 35 -19.90 -11.62 8.63
C ASP A 35 -18.62 -12.33 8.12
N GLY A 36 -17.48 -12.06 8.76
CA GLY A 36 -16.17 -12.62 8.39
C GLY A 36 -15.47 -11.92 7.22
N GLU A 37 -16.06 -10.84 6.70
CA GLU A 37 -15.49 -10.01 5.65
C GLU A 37 -15.04 -8.65 6.20
N LYS A 38 -13.95 -8.11 5.64
CA LYS A 38 -13.41 -6.80 6.03
C LYS A 38 -13.91 -5.71 5.09
N TYR A 39 -14.47 -4.67 5.69
CA TYR A 39 -14.99 -3.50 5.00
C TYR A 39 -14.24 -2.25 5.43
N ILE A 40 -14.07 -1.30 4.53
CA ILE A 40 -13.52 0.02 4.83
C ILE A 40 -14.40 1.08 4.16
N ASP A 41 -14.63 2.18 4.85
CA ASP A 41 -15.33 3.33 4.27
C ASP A 41 -14.58 3.86 3.04
N LEU A 42 -15.31 4.14 1.96
CA LEU A 42 -14.73 4.55 0.68
C LEU A 42 -13.89 5.83 0.79
N ASN A 43 -14.37 6.84 1.52
CA ASN A 43 -13.63 8.10 1.68
C ASN A 43 -12.34 7.89 2.48
N THR A 44 -12.41 7.00 3.46
CA THR A 44 -11.24 6.60 4.26
C THR A 44 -10.24 5.86 3.40
N ALA A 45 -10.68 4.89 2.60
CA ALA A 45 -9.82 4.16 1.67
C ALA A 45 -9.13 5.11 0.67
N ILE A 46 -9.86 6.07 0.07
CA ILE A 46 -9.29 7.07 -0.84
C ILE A 46 -8.22 7.90 -0.12
N LYS A 47 -8.51 8.42 1.08
CA LYS A 47 -7.52 9.19 1.87
C LYS A 47 -6.26 8.39 2.17
N LEU A 48 -6.40 7.11 2.48
CA LEU A 48 -5.26 6.23 2.74
C LEU A 48 -4.46 5.98 1.45
N LEU A 49 -5.12 5.70 0.33
CA LEU A 49 -4.46 5.43 -0.95
C LEU A 49 -3.70 6.65 -1.51
N ILE A 50 -4.21 7.87 -1.30
CA ILE A 50 -3.50 9.10 -1.70
C ILE A 50 -2.12 9.19 -1.05
N ASN A 51 -1.98 8.72 0.19
CA ASN A 51 -0.72 8.78 0.94
C ASN A 51 0.24 7.63 0.59
N VAL A 52 -0.18 6.65 -0.20
CA VAL A 52 0.70 5.56 -0.66
C VAL A 52 1.34 5.98 -1.99
N SER A 53 2.67 6.05 -2.00
CA SER A 53 3.48 6.52 -3.13
C SER A 53 3.03 5.95 -4.48
N THR A 54 2.86 4.62 -4.55
CA THR A 54 2.40 3.87 -5.72
C THR A 54 1.04 4.33 -6.26
N PHE A 55 0.08 4.65 -5.38
CA PHE A 55 -1.30 4.95 -5.77
C PHE A 55 -1.59 6.45 -5.87
N SER A 56 -0.74 7.30 -5.27
CA SER A 56 -0.90 8.75 -5.24
C SER A 56 -1.18 9.36 -6.62
N SER A 57 -0.51 8.86 -7.66
CA SER A 57 -0.65 9.33 -9.04
C SER A 57 -2.05 9.10 -9.66
N LEU A 58 -2.84 8.19 -9.10
CA LEU A 58 -4.20 7.90 -9.60
C LEU A 58 -5.22 8.98 -9.18
N PHE A 59 -4.85 9.87 -8.27
CA PHE A 59 -5.74 10.89 -7.69
C PHE A 59 -5.34 12.33 -8.07
N ASN A 60 -4.37 12.49 -8.97
CA ASN A 60 -3.93 13.78 -9.53
C ASN A 60 -4.58 14.08 -10.88
#